data_AF-A0A2K3TK28-F1
#
_entry.id   AF-A0A2K3TK28-F1
#
_cell.length_a   1.000
_cell.length_b   1.000
_cell.length_c   1.000
_cell.angle_alpha   90.00
_cell.angle_beta   90.00
_cell.angle_gamma   90.00
#
_symmetry.space_group_name_H-M   'P 1'
#
loop_
_entity.id
_entity.type
_entity.pdbx_description
1 polymer ?
#
loop_
_entity_poly.entity_id
_entity_poly.type
_entity_poly.pdbx_seq_one_letter_code
_entity_poly.pdbx_strand_id
1 'polypeptide(L)' 'MNISEQQLNNMMSAVTTALQPLIRALPVTPVEWADQNYYLPKESSYGEGEWKTLPFQIAIMNCMG' A
#
# COMPACT_ATOMS: atom_id res chain seq x y z
N MET A 1 42.75 -16.80 -3.99
CA MET A 1 41.68 -16.73 -2.95
C MET A 1 40.36 -16.97 -3.67
N ASN A 2 39.61 -18.02 -3.32
CA ASN A 2 38.30 -18.30 -3.90
C ASN A 2 37.23 -18.16 -2.81
N ILE A 3 36.14 -17.47 -3.12
CA ILE A 3 34.95 -17.41 -2.27
C ILE A 3 34.24 -18.76 -2.34
N SER A 4 33.87 -19.33 -1.19
CA SER A 4 33.10 -20.57 -1.12
C SER A 4 31.60 -20.32 -1.36
N GLU A 5 30.88 -21.37 -1.75
CA GLU A 5 29.42 -21.33 -1.90
C GLU A 5 28.72 -20.92 -0.60
N GLN A 6 29.23 -21.38 0.55
CA GLN A 6 28.69 -20.97 1.86
C GLN A 6 28.86 -19.47 2.10
N GLN A 7 29.99 -18.89 1.69
CA GLN A 7 30.23 -17.45 1.81
C GLN A 7 29.29 -16.65 0.90
N LEU A 8 28.99 -17.15 -0.30
CA LEU A 8 27.98 -16.55 -1.19
C LEU A 8 26.58 -16.60 -0.57
N ASN A 9 26.18 -17.75 -0.02
CA ASN A 9 24.86 -17.90 0.61
C ASN A 9 24.70 -16.99 1.84
N ASN A 10 25.74 -16.89 2.67
CA ASN A 10 25.75 -15.98 3.82
C ASN A 10 25.64 -14.52 3.37
N MET A 11 26.37 -14.13 2.32
CA MET A 11 26.28 -12.78 1.75
C MET A 11 24.87 -12.49 1.23
N MET A 12 24.28 -13.41 0.46
CA MET A 12 22.94 -13.24 -0.10
C MET A 12 21.88 -13.06 1.00
N SER A 13 21.94 -13.87 2.06
CA SER A 13 21.05 -13.77 3.20
C SER A 13 21.20 -12.44 3.96
N ALA A 14 22.44 -12.01 4.22
CA ALA A 14 22.73 -10.76 4.90
C ALA A 14 22.24 -9.55 4.09
N VAL A 15 22.51 -9.53 2.78
CA VAL A 15 22.05 -8.47 1.87
C VAL A 15 20.52 -8.45 1.80
N THR A 16 19.88 -9.60 1.64
CA THR A 16 18.42 -9.69 1.58
C THR A 16 17.77 -9.15 2.84
N THR A 17 18.28 -9.55 4.01
CA THR A 17 17.78 -9.11 5.32
C THR A 17 17.99 -7.61 5.52
N ALA A 18 19.17 -7.09 5.16
CA ALA A 18 19.49 -5.67 5.30
C ALA A 18 18.61 -4.78 4.40
N LEU A 19 18.18 -5.28 3.23
CA LEU A 19 17.34 -4.54 2.29
C LEU A 19 15.84 -4.65 2.59
N GLN A 20 15.38 -5.59 3.43
CA GLN A 20 13.96 -5.74 3.78
C GLN A 20 13.28 -4.42 4.22
N PRO A 21 13.87 -3.58 5.09
CA PRO A 21 13.22 -2.33 5.53
C PRO A 21 13.04 -1.29 4.42
N LEU A 22 13.72 -1.45 3.28
CA LEU A 22 13.58 -0.56 2.13
C LEU A 22 12.38 -0.92 1.27
N ILE A 23 11.80 -2.12 1.47
CA ILE A 23 10.58 -2.53 0.80
C ILE A 23 9.42 -1.75 1.42
N ARG A 24 8.77 -0.92 0.60
CA ARG A 24 7.53 -0.21 0.95
C ARG A 24 6.39 -0.75 0.13
N ALA A 25 5.20 -0.81 0.73
CA ALA A 25 3.98 -1.05 -0.03
C ALA A 25 3.83 0.03 -1.10
N LEU A 26 3.33 -0.36 -2.27
CA LEU A 26 2.98 0.61 -3.30
C LEU A 26 1.88 1.53 -2.76
N PRO A 27 1.97 2.85 -3.00
CA PRO A 27 0.87 3.74 -2.66
C PRO A 27 -0.37 3.32 -3.46
N VAL A 28 -1.51 3.32 -2.79
CA VAL A 28 -2.82 3.17 -3.43
C VAL A 28 -3.38 4.55 -3.72
N THR A 29 -4.25 4.64 -4.73
CA THR A 29 -4.95 5.88 -5.04
C THR A 29 -5.94 6.26 -3.93
N PRO A 30 -6.32 7.54 -3.78
CA PRO A 30 -7.36 7.96 -2.84
C PRO A 30 -8.66 7.16 -2.94
N VAL A 31 -9.07 6.82 -4.16
CA VAL A 31 -10.26 6.02 -4.42
C VAL A 31 -10.10 4.59 -3.89
N GLU A 32 -8.99 3.93 -4.22
CA GLU A 32 -8.72 2.58 -3.72
C GLU A 32 -8.66 2.54 -2.19
N TRP A 33 -8.04 3.56 -1.57
CA TRP A 33 -8.02 3.66 -0.12
C TRP A 33 -9.42 3.85 0.46
N ALA A 34 -10.21 4.77 -0.10
CA ALA A 34 -11.55 5.08 0.40
C ALA A 34 -12.50 3.88 0.28
N ASP A 35 -12.51 3.21 -0.86
CA ASP A 35 -13.37 2.04 -1.10
C ASP A 35 -12.96 0.84 -0.21
N GLN A 36 -11.71 0.75 0.24
CA GLN A 36 -11.22 -0.34 1.11
C GLN A 36 -11.34 -0.04 2.60
N ASN A 37 -11.30 1.23 3.01
CA ASN A 37 -11.09 1.59 4.42
C ASN A 37 -12.08 2.61 4.98
N TYR A 38 -12.84 3.32 4.15
CA TYR A 38 -13.70 4.41 4.61
C TYR A 38 -15.13 3.95 4.88
N TYR A 39 -15.66 4.32 6.05
CA TYR A 39 -17.04 4.06 6.47
C TYR A 39 -17.77 5.38 6.69
N LEU A 40 -18.97 5.49 6.12
CA LEU A 40 -19.88 6.62 6.24
C LEU A 40 -20.59 6.60 7.60
N PRO A 41 -20.30 7.56 8.50
CA PRO A 41 -20.88 7.57 9.83
C PRO A 41 -22.28 8.19 9.83
N LYS A 42 -23.21 7.55 10.53
CA LYS A 42 -24.63 7.92 10.59
C LYS A 42 -24.88 9.37 11.01
N GLU A 43 -23.98 9.94 11.80
CA GLU A 43 -24.10 11.29 12.36
C GLU A 43 -23.86 12.40 11.32
N SER A 44 -23.12 12.10 10.24
CA SER A 44 -22.77 13.10 9.22
C SER A 44 -23.10 12.69 7.78
N SER A 45 -23.66 11.50 7.58
CA SER A 45 -24.18 11.05 6.28
C SER A 45 -25.68 10.75 6.33
N TYR A 46 -26.37 10.99 5.21
CA TYR A 46 -27.79 10.63 5.05
C TYR A 46 -28.03 9.11 5.00
N GLY A 47 -26.96 8.30 5.00
CA GLY A 47 -26.99 6.84 5.11
C GLY A 47 -25.66 6.31 5.65
N GLU A 48 -25.69 5.24 6.44
CA GLU A 48 -24.49 4.59 7.02
C GLU A 48 -24.01 3.43 6.14
N GLY A 49 -22.70 3.15 6.15
CA GLY A 49 -22.15 1.99 5.44
C GLY A 49 -20.73 2.18 4.90
N GLU A 50 -20.22 1.17 4.21
CA GLU A 50 -18.96 1.27 3.48
C GLU A 50 -19.06 2.34 2.38
N TRP A 51 -18.00 3.12 2.22
CA TRP A 51 -17.91 4.09 1.13
C TRP A 51 -17.88 3.37 -0.22
N LYS A 52 -18.56 3.96 -1.20
CA LYS A 52 -18.48 3.52 -2.59
C LYS A 52 -18.33 4.72 -3.48
N THR A 53 -17.17 4.82 -4.12
CA THR A 53 -16.86 5.91 -5.04
C THR A 53 -17.78 5.87 -6.26
N LEU A 54 -18.45 7.00 -6.53
CA LEU A 54 -19.27 7.15 -7.73
C LEU A 54 -18.37 7.44 -8.95
N PRO A 55 -18.77 7.03 -10.18
CA PRO A 55 -17.91 7.16 -11.36
C PRO A 55 -17.36 8.57 -11.61
N PHE A 56 -18.16 9.61 -11.37
CA PHE A 56 -17.73 11.01 -11.56
C PHE A 56 -16.76 11.52 -10.48
N GLN A 57 -16.70 10.85 -9.32
CA GLN A 57 -15.81 11.22 -8.22
C GLN A 57 -14.39 10.70 -8.43
N ILE A 58 -14.21 9.63 -9.20
CA ILE A 58 -12.93 8.92 -9.34
C ILE A 58 -11.79 9.86 -9.75
N ALA A 59 -11.98 10.60 -10.84
CA ALA A 59 -10.95 11.51 -11.36
C ALA A 59 -10.66 12.65 -10.37
N ILE A 60 -11.71 13.21 -9.76
CA ILE A 60 -11.59 14.33 -8.81
C ILE A 60 -10.80 13.89 -7.57
N MET A 61 -11.16 12.75 -6.98
CA MET A 61 -10.52 12.20 -5.79
C MET A 61 -9.06 11.83 -6.07
N ASN A 62 -8.77 11.16 -7.19
CA ASN A 62 -7.40 10.78 -7.53
C ASN A 62 -6.51 11.98 -7.88
N CYS A 63 -7.08 13.14 -8.23
CA CYS A 63 -6.32 14.38 -8.37
C CYS A 63 -5.92 15.03 -7.03
N MET A 64 -6.45 14.57 -5.88
CA MET A 64 -6.18 15.15 -4.56
C MET A 64 -4.88 14.63 -3.90
N GLY A 65 -4.30 13.53 -4.40
CA GLY A 65 -3.01 12.99 -3.92
C GLY A 65 -3.03 11.49 -3.72
#